data_AF-A0A817Z267-F1
#
_entry.id   AF-A0A817Z267-F1
#
_cell.length_a   1.000
_cell.length_b   1.000
_cell.length_c   1.000
_cell.angle_alpha   90.00
_cell.angle_beta   90.00
_cell.angle_gamma   90.00
#
_symmetry.space_group_name_H-M   'P 1'
#
loop_
_entity.id
_entity.type
_entity.pdbx_description
1 polymer ?
#
loop_
_entity_poly.entity_id
_entity_poly.type
_entity_poly.pdbx_seq_one_letter_code
_entity_poly.pdbx_strand_id
1 'polypeptide(L)'
;MRTMNVRCLLESDTLYSQRHVIVENLPRWCVRTRPCIPTTIGQLLPSVHVFASHLRTIVGLYLPVFVCNLPTTYPELWQQFFQFKTELSIEDYLALLERIHLQSYSTPLNADEERRIQMIYAALIEQIRLANYKNKKSVFLLSTQDQQFYSSNQLVLSTDKDLILPSTVAQLKLSDENDHHPHLGLFLNVVQVRRVTRADLSLSKDIPYQPSRSLSSKLRNIQPYLFALAEHHKVTNHSIDCDLVIFEGDRLALVYNNDVFIHEVSVHIHQNHLYVKQPWQAEETMAVLPYMLCKQFRLPANFEAELDRMLKEQLLNSVDQYFIERQIPVQAHYFHPELLSIGEAREKFATQIDRDNTNLFFHLPPSLTTEKLLLAGLEAQDSKWTGYVYHFTHLENAVTILRERKLKARSKLSNFKDSAAVSVIRGTRLQAKELVRFYFRPLTPTQRCNENLGSPELMQRFGNKPMCPVPVFFRVNLRSLLSIDNLRWKVSLGNLASPHTEFDCTPEIVRKFDFHYVYADLRTERGKYASQHEFLIESELDFDLLNDSDITLFVQDENARMSLTSFFDTFHYSLHIDP
;
A
#
# COMPACT_ATOMS: atom_id res chain seq x y z
N MET A 1 16.07 15.72 81.88
CA MET A 1 16.25 15.30 80.47
C MET A 1 17.47 16.01 79.91
N ARG A 2 18.59 15.30 79.70
CA ARG A 2 19.76 15.90 79.03
C ARG A 2 19.47 15.98 77.54
N THR A 3 19.34 17.18 77.01
CA THR A 3 19.29 17.46 75.57
C THR A 3 20.64 17.06 74.97
N MET A 4 20.66 15.99 74.18
CA MET A 4 21.86 15.59 73.43
C MET A 4 22.09 16.59 72.29
N ASN A 5 23.28 17.19 72.26
CA ASN A 5 23.69 18.11 71.21
C ASN A 5 23.98 17.32 69.93
N VAL A 6 23.35 17.70 68.81
CA VAL A 6 23.49 17.03 67.49
C VAL A 6 24.95 17.00 67.01
N ARG A 7 25.81 17.93 67.46
CA ARG A 7 27.24 17.92 67.11
C ARG A 7 27.98 16.66 67.57
N CYS A 8 27.56 16.03 68.67
CA CYS A 8 28.20 14.82 69.18
C CYS A 8 27.84 13.54 68.39
N LEU A 9 26.93 13.59 67.42
CA LEU A 9 26.60 12.44 66.55
C LEU A 9 27.58 12.23 65.39
N LEU A 10 28.45 13.22 65.15
CA LEU A 10 29.43 13.21 64.06
C LEU A 10 30.80 12.68 64.49
N GLU A 11 31.06 12.56 65.79
CA GLU A 11 32.32 12.03 66.32
C GLU A 11 32.26 10.49 66.39
N SER A 12 33.34 9.84 65.94
CA SER A 12 33.48 8.39 65.84
C SER A 12 33.81 7.77 67.20
N ASP A 13 32.80 7.54 68.04
CA ASP A 13 32.99 6.76 69.27
C ASP A 13 32.95 5.26 68.97
N THR A 14 34.10 4.61 69.16
CA THR A 14 34.29 3.15 69.00
C THR A 14 33.94 2.43 70.31
N LEU A 15 32.96 1.52 70.26
CA LEU A 15 32.54 0.71 71.42
C LEU A 15 32.87 -0.77 71.19
N TYR A 16 33.60 -1.38 72.13
CA TYR A 16 33.97 -2.80 72.10
C TYR A 16 32.98 -3.66 72.89
N SER A 17 32.43 -4.71 72.26
CA SER A 17 31.99 -5.91 72.97
C SER A 17 32.23 -7.16 72.13
N GLN A 18 32.52 -8.26 72.82
CA GLN A 18 33.16 -9.46 72.30
C GLN A 18 32.29 -10.19 71.27
N ARG A 19 32.84 -10.34 70.06
CA ARG A 19 32.30 -11.02 68.85
C ARG A 19 31.53 -10.16 67.83
N HIS A 20 31.96 -8.94 67.47
CA HIS A 20 31.24 -8.20 66.41
C HIS A 20 32.11 -7.34 65.48
N VAL A 21 31.63 -7.25 64.23
CA VAL A 21 32.02 -6.34 63.15
C VAL A 21 32.40 -4.97 63.72
N ILE A 22 33.56 -4.44 63.33
CA ILE A 22 34.00 -3.10 63.73
C ILE A 22 33.03 -2.08 63.15
N VAL A 23 32.41 -1.28 64.01
CA VAL A 23 31.46 -0.23 63.62
C VAL A 23 32.01 1.12 64.09
N GLU A 24 32.44 1.95 63.15
CA GLU A 24 33.08 3.26 63.42
C GLU A 24 32.12 4.33 63.99
N ASN A 25 30.81 4.16 63.81
CA ASN A 25 29.78 5.07 64.33
C ASN A 25 28.52 4.28 64.70
N LEU A 26 28.36 3.98 66.00
CA LEU A 26 27.27 3.17 66.52
C LEU A 26 25.87 3.75 66.22
N PRO A 27 25.60 5.06 66.40
CA PRO A 27 24.32 5.66 66.02
C PRO A 27 23.98 5.46 64.53
N ARG A 28 24.94 5.71 63.62
CA ARG A 28 24.74 5.53 62.17
C ARG A 28 24.49 4.07 61.80
N TRP A 29 25.24 3.14 62.37
CA TRP A 29 25.01 1.72 62.12
C TRP A 29 23.65 1.25 62.64
N CYS A 30 23.26 1.71 63.84
CA CYS A 30 21.99 1.35 64.45
C CYS A 30 20.82 1.75 63.55
N VAL A 31 20.81 3.00 63.06
CA VAL A 31 19.73 3.47 62.19
C VAL A 31 19.72 2.80 60.81
N ARG A 32 20.89 2.40 60.29
CA ARG A 32 21.00 1.75 58.97
C ARG A 32 20.70 0.26 58.97
N THR A 33 20.78 -0.41 60.12
CA THR A 33 20.62 -1.87 60.23
C THR A 33 19.37 -2.29 60.98
N ARG A 34 18.90 -1.49 61.96
CA ARG A 34 17.74 -1.84 62.77
C ARG A 34 16.48 -1.14 62.26
N PRO A 35 15.32 -1.83 62.30
CA PRO A 35 14.03 -1.21 62.04
C PRO A 35 13.67 -0.25 63.17
N CYS A 36 14.07 1.01 63.06
CA CYS A 36 13.82 2.03 64.10
C CYS A 36 13.30 3.36 63.54
N ILE A 37 13.18 3.51 62.22
CA ILE A 37 12.68 4.72 61.60
C ILE A 37 11.18 4.55 61.33
N PRO A 38 10.31 5.42 61.89
CA PRO A 38 8.88 5.38 61.63
C PRO A 38 8.55 5.85 60.22
N THR A 39 7.65 5.10 59.56
CA THR A 39 7.30 5.31 58.16
C THR A 39 5.79 5.46 57.94
N THR A 40 5.41 6.05 56.81
CA THR A 40 4.00 6.28 56.43
C THR A 40 3.19 5.00 56.29
N ILE A 41 3.83 3.86 56.06
CA ILE A 41 3.19 2.54 55.98
C ILE A 41 2.96 1.91 57.37
N GLY A 42 3.27 2.62 58.47
CA GLY A 42 3.05 2.14 59.84
C GLY A 42 4.08 1.12 60.34
N GLN A 43 5.15 0.86 59.58
CA GLN A 43 6.22 -0.05 59.95
C GLN A 43 7.50 0.71 60.33
N LEU A 44 8.28 0.15 61.27
CA LEU A 44 9.63 0.63 61.53
C LEU A 44 10.58 0.00 60.53
N LEU A 45 11.39 0.81 59.85
CA LEU A 45 12.38 0.34 58.87
C LEU A 45 13.77 0.92 59.16
N PRO A 46 14.84 0.26 58.67
CA PRO A 46 16.17 0.86 58.66
C PRO A 46 16.23 2.08 57.74
N SER A 47 17.04 3.08 58.07
CA SER A 47 17.10 4.37 57.39
C SER A 47 17.40 4.28 55.89
N VAL A 48 18.19 3.28 55.48
CA VAL A 48 18.54 3.03 54.06
C VAL A 48 17.34 2.61 53.18
N HIS A 49 16.25 2.16 53.80
CA HIS A 49 15.02 1.76 53.11
C HIS A 49 13.91 2.82 53.21
N VAL A 50 14.18 3.96 53.87
CA VAL A 50 13.20 5.02 54.09
C VAL A 50 13.44 6.19 53.14
N PHE A 51 12.35 6.71 52.58
CA PHE A 51 12.34 7.88 51.71
C PHE A 51 12.24 9.18 52.52
N ALA A 52 12.89 10.22 52.02
CA ALA A 52 12.88 11.54 52.63
C ALA A 52 11.49 12.19 52.60
N SER A 53 11.18 13.00 53.61
CA SER A 53 9.84 13.55 53.83
C SER A 53 9.32 14.46 52.71
N HIS A 54 10.19 15.08 51.90
CA HIS A 54 9.78 15.90 50.75
C HIS A 54 9.13 15.06 49.63
N LEU A 55 9.42 13.76 49.56
CA LEU A 55 8.81 12.84 48.58
C LEU A 55 7.38 12.43 48.97
N ARG A 56 6.89 12.82 50.16
CA ARG A 56 5.57 12.43 50.68
C ARG A 56 4.43 12.80 49.74
N THR A 57 4.54 13.91 49.02
CA THR A 57 3.51 14.36 48.06
C THR A 57 3.27 13.33 46.96
N ILE A 58 4.35 12.77 46.42
CA ILE A 58 4.33 11.77 45.34
C ILE A 58 4.06 10.39 45.89
N VAL A 59 4.70 10.02 47.00
CA VAL A 59 4.70 8.64 47.51
C VAL A 59 3.47 8.32 48.37
N GLY A 60 2.89 9.32 49.04
CA GLY A 60 1.73 9.14 49.91
C GLY A 60 1.94 8.11 51.02
N LEU A 61 0.95 7.22 51.19
CA LEU A 61 0.97 6.11 52.17
C LEU A 61 1.52 4.80 51.57
N TYR A 62 2.04 4.83 50.35
CA TYR A 62 2.30 3.63 49.57
C TYR A 62 3.73 3.11 49.68
N LEU A 63 4.75 3.98 49.81
CA LEU A 63 6.14 3.59 50.12
C LEU A 63 6.56 4.20 51.47
N PRO A 64 7.56 3.62 52.16
CA PRO A 64 7.98 4.06 53.48
C PRO A 64 8.65 5.44 53.48
N VAL A 65 7.88 6.50 53.71
CA VAL A 65 8.38 7.86 53.88
C VAL A 65 8.52 8.19 55.34
N PHE A 66 9.57 8.92 55.71
CA PHE A 66 9.77 9.39 57.08
C PHE A 66 8.64 10.33 57.55
N VAL A 67 8.00 9.98 58.67
CA VAL A 67 6.76 10.64 59.15
C VAL A 67 7.02 11.76 60.17
N CYS A 68 8.17 11.77 60.84
CA CYS A 68 8.39 12.73 61.91
C CYS A 68 8.72 14.12 61.38
N ASN A 69 8.18 15.14 62.04
CA ASN A 69 8.55 16.54 61.80
C ASN A 69 9.98 16.76 62.30
N LEU A 70 10.92 16.96 61.36
CA LEU A 70 12.28 17.37 61.73
C LEU A 70 12.27 18.82 62.22
N PRO A 71 13.06 19.17 63.25
CA PRO A 71 13.29 20.56 63.62
C PRO A 71 13.88 21.31 62.42
N THR A 72 13.28 22.44 62.05
CA THR A 72 13.69 23.30 60.91
C THR A 72 15.07 23.93 61.09
N THR A 73 15.70 23.74 62.26
CA THR A 73 16.93 24.42 62.65
C THR A 73 18.17 23.90 61.90
N TYR A 74 18.20 22.63 61.46
CA TYR A 74 19.34 22.04 60.71
C TYR A 74 18.95 20.86 59.78
N PRO A 75 18.21 21.10 58.69
CA PRO A 75 17.71 20.03 57.82
C PRO A 75 18.80 19.18 57.16
N GLU A 76 19.93 19.81 56.79
CA GLU A 76 21.04 19.16 56.08
C GLU A 76 21.78 18.12 56.96
N LEU A 77 21.93 18.37 58.26
CA LEU A 77 22.60 17.46 59.19
C LEU A 77 21.81 16.15 59.37
N TRP A 78 20.49 16.23 59.41
CA TRP A 78 19.61 15.06 59.54
C TRP A 78 19.59 14.23 58.26
N GLN A 79 19.58 14.88 57.09
CA GLN A 79 19.69 14.20 55.81
C GLN A 79 21.03 13.45 55.69
N GLN A 80 22.13 14.10 56.08
CA GLN A 80 23.46 13.48 56.06
C GLN A 80 23.60 12.32 57.05
N PHE A 81 22.95 12.41 58.22
CA PHE A 81 22.99 11.36 59.25
C PHE A 81 22.20 10.12 58.84
N PHE A 82 20.95 10.28 58.41
CA PHE A 82 20.07 9.16 58.10
C PHE A 82 20.31 8.57 56.70
N GLN A 83 20.77 9.39 55.75
CA GLN A 83 20.96 9.01 54.35
C GLN A 83 19.69 8.39 53.74
N PHE A 84 18.54 9.01 54.01
CA PHE A 84 17.28 8.62 53.38
C PHE A 84 17.39 8.69 51.87
N LYS A 85 16.60 7.87 51.18
CA LYS A 85 16.45 7.98 49.72
C LYS A 85 15.82 9.33 49.39
N THR A 86 16.58 10.17 48.68
CA THR A 86 16.16 11.53 48.28
C THR A 86 15.47 11.56 46.93
N GLU A 87 15.64 10.50 46.13
CA GLU A 87 15.10 10.34 44.80
C GLU A 87 14.44 8.96 44.66
N LEU A 88 13.46 8.86 43.77
CA LEU A 88 12.77 7.61 43.42
C LEU A 88 13.38 7.06 42.14
N SER A 89 13.65 5.76 42.09
CA SER A 89 14.01 5.09 40.83
C SER A 89 12.77 4.80 39.98
N ILE A 90 12.96 4.42 38.72
CA ILE A 90 11.88 3.99 37.82
C ILE A 90 11.10 2.81 38.46
N GLU A 91 11.79 1.84 39.05
CA GLU A 91 11.16 0.71 39.75
C GLU A 91 10.32 1.16 40.96
N ASP A 92 10.76 2.18 41.70
CA ASP A 92 10.00 2.72 42.82
C ASP A 92 8.67 3.34 42.33
N TYR A 93 8.69 4.08 41.21
CA TYR A 93 7.48 4.62 40.58
C TYR A 93 6.55 3.54 40.03
N LEU A 94 7.09 2.50 39.41
CA LEU A 94 6.29 1.37 38.90
C LEU A 94 5.63 0.59 40.05
N ALA A 95 6.37 0.34 41.14
CA ALA A 95 5.84 -0.30 42.34
C ALA A 95 4.77 0.57 43.02
N LEU A 96 4.91 1.90 42.94
CA LEU A 96 3.91 2.83 43.44
C LEU A 96 2.59 2.72 42.68
N LEU A 97 2.63 2.67 41.34
CA LEU A 97 1.45 2.44 40.51
C LEU A 97 0.78 1.09 40.83
N GLU A 98 1.56 0.03 41.02
CA GLU A 98 1.05 -1.30 41.39
C GLU A 98 0.34 -1.29 42.75
N ARG A 99 0.89 -0.60 43.76
CA ARG A 99 0.25 -0.49 45.08
C ARG A 99 -1.03 0.34 45.04
N ILE A 100 -1.06 1.44 44.29
CA ILE A 100 -2.26 2.25 44.09
C ILE A 100 -3.34 1.40 43.39
N HIS A 101 -2.96 0.63 42.37
CA HIS A 101 -3.86 -0.31 41.71
C HIS A 101 -4.46 -1.33 42.69
N LEU A 102 -3.64 -1.98 43.51
CA LEU A 102 -4.13 -2.97 44.48
C LEU A 102 -5.09 -2.36 45.51
N GLN A 103 -4.85 -1.11 45.94
CA GLN A 103 -5.75 -0.40 46.85
C GLN A 103 -7.08 0.00 46.19
N SER A 104 -7.07 0.28 44.88
CA SER A 104 -8.28 0.70 44.15
C SER A 104 -9.43 -0.33 44.18
N TYR A 105 -9.13 -1.62 44.41
CA TYR A 105 -10.15 -2.65 44.61
C TYR A 105 -10.92 -2.51 45.93
N SER A 106 -10.32 -1.89 46.95
CA SER A 106 -10.92 -1.76 48.29
C SER A 106 -11.52 -0.37 48.53
N THR A 107 -10.95 0.66 47.92
CA THR A 107 -11.35 2.06 48.09
C THR A 107 -11.36 2.76 46.73
N PRO A 108 -12.45 3.45 46.35
CA PRO A 108 -12.48 4.22 45.12
C PRO A 108 -11.48 5.36 45.15
N LEU A 109 -10.89 5.66 43.99
CA LEU A 109 -9.89 6.72 43.86
C LEU A 109 -10.49 8.09 44.16
N ASN A 110 -9.76 8.90 44.92
CA ASN A 110 -10.10 10.31 45.15
C ASN A 110 -9.27 11.25 44.26
N ALA A 111 -9.64 12.55 44.24
CA ALA A 111 -8.97 13.55 43.42
C ALA A 111 -7.47 13.73 43.75
N ASP A 112 -7.06 13.51 45.00
CA ASP A 112 -5.66 13.61 45.42
C ASP A 112 -4.83 12.41 44.92
N GLU A 113 -5.44 11.23 44.85
CA GLU A 113 -4.83 10.03 44.28
C GLU A 113 -4.68 10.15 42.77
N GLU A 114 -5.68 10.69 42.08
CA GLU A 114 -5.58 11.00 40.66
C GLU A 114 -4.45 12.00 40.39
N ARG A 115 -4.39 13.10 41.15
CA ARG A 115 -3.30 14.08 41.03
C ARG A 115 -1.93 13.43 41.24
N ARG A 116 -1.82 12.52 42.21
CA ARG A 116 -0.59 11.77 42.48
C ARG A 116 -0.21 10.86 41.31
N ILE A 117 -1.16 10.14 40.72
CA ILE A 117 -0.92 9.31 39.53
C ILE A 117 -0.36 10.16 38.39
N GLN A 118 -0.91 11.36 38.16
CA GLN A 118 -0.40 12.27 37.13
C GLN A 118 1.01 12.78 37.43
N MET A 119 1.34 13.05 38.70
CA MET A 119 2.72 13.39 39.10
C MET A 119 3.70 12.23 38.86
N ILE A 120 3.26 10.98 39.10
CA ILE A 120 4.05 9.78 38.83
C ILE A 120 4.32 9.64 37.32
N TYR A 121 3.30 9.89 36.49
CA TYR A 121 3.47 9.86 35.03
C TYR A 121 4.47 10.91 34.56
N ALA A 122 4.36 12.16 35.04
CA ALA A 122 5.31 13.23 34.72
C ALA A 122 6.76 12.82 35.05
N ALA A 123 6.98 12.29 36.25
CA ALA A 123 8.30 11.85 36.70
C ALA A 123 8.83 10.66 35.89
N LEU A 124 7.98 9.69 35.55
CA LEU A 124 8.35 8.54 34.72
C LEU A 124 8.74 8.96 33.31
N ILE A 125 8.00 9.91 32.70
CA ILE A 125 8.30 10.41 31.36
C ILE A 125 9.70 11.03 31.31
N GLU A 126 10.10 11.82 32.32
CA GLU A 126 11.43 12.41 32.40
C GLU A 126 12.54 11.39 32.71
N GLN A 127 12.32 10.47 33.66
CA GLN A 127 13.37 9.53 34.05
C GLN A 127 13.63 8.46 32.98
N ILE A 128 12.60 7.96 32.29
CA ILE A 128 12.76 6.98 31.21
C ILE A 128 13.61 7.54 30.07
N ARG A 129 13.47 8.84 29.77
CA ARG A 129 14.31 9.54 28.79
C ARG A 129 15.79 9.47 29.18
N LEU A 130 16.10 9.72 30.45
CA LEU A 130 17.48 9.77 30.94
C LEU A 130 18.14 8.38 31.04
N ALA A 131 17.35 7.35 31.36
CA ALA A 131 17.86 6.01 31.66
C ALA A 131 17.86 5.03 30.46
N ASN A 132 17.26 5.40 29.31
CA ASN A 132 17.04 4.50 28.16
C ASN A 132 16.46 3.14 28.57
N TYR A 133 15.47 3.19 29.47
CA TYR A 133 14.93 2.05 30.18
C TYR A 133 14.14 1.12 29.24
N LYS A 134 14.39 -0.19 29.30
CA LYS A 134 13.62 -1.21 28.57
C LYS A 134 12.79 -2.01 29.56
N ASN A 135 11.49 -1.72 29.60
CA ASN A 135 10.57 -2.48 30.44
C ASN A 135 10.25 -3.85 29.80
N LYS A 136 10.15 -4.89 30.62
CA LYS A 136 9.80 -6.27 30.21
C LYS A 136 8.42 -6.72 30.70
N LYS A 137 7.70 -5.89 31.48
CA LYS A 137 6.40 -6.23 32.06
C LYS A 137 5.35 -5.17 31.73
N SER A 138 4.11 -5.60 31.53
CA SER A 138 2.97 -4.70 31.45
C SER A 138 2.74 -4.01 32.81
N VAL A 139 2.34 -2.74 32.76
CA VAL A 139 2.12 -1.89 33.93
C VAL A 139 0.64 -1.57 34.01
N PHE A 140 0.08 -1.46 35.21
CA PHE A 140 -1.31 -1.03 35.37
C PHE A 140 -1.38 0.50 35.35
N LEU A 141 -2.20 1.05 34.45
CA LEU A 141 -2.38 2.49 34.26
C LEU A 141 -3.87 2.87 34.33
N LEU A 142 -4.14 4.14 34.63
CA LEU A 142 -5.49 4.63 34.89
C LEU A 142 -6.24 4.91 33.58
N SER A 143 -7.49 4.46 33.49
CA SER A 143 -8.40 4.75 32.39
C SER A 143 -9.17 6.06 32.59
N THR A 144 -9.45 6.76 31.49
CA THR A 144 -10.25 7.99 31.48
C THR A 144 -11.73 7.72 31.77
N GLN A 145 -12.28 6.58 31.34
CA GLN A 145 -13.72 6.38 31.27
C GLN A 145 -14.38 5.99 32.59
N ASP A 146 -13.76 5.07 33.30
CA ASP A 146 -14.31 4.44 34.51
C ASP A 146 -13.44 4.68 35.75
N GLN A 147 -12.32 5.40 35.59
CA GLN A 147 -11.29 5.59 36.61
C GLN A 147 -10.76 4.27 37.17
N GLN A 148 -10.75 3.21 36.36
CA GLN A 148 -10.19 1.92 36.74
C GLN A 148 -8.79 1.73 36.14
N PHE A 149 -8.05 0.80 36.73
CA PHE A 149 -6.73 0.42 36.25
C PHE A 149 -6.83 -0.71 35.24
N TYR A 150 -6.19 -0.52 34.09
CA TYR A 150 -6.05 -1.54 33.06
C TYR A 150 -4.58 -1.84 32.82
N SER A 151 -4.31 -3.05 32.31
CA SER A 151 -2.97 -3.38 31.86
C SER A 151 -2.59 -2.48 30.68
N SER A 152 -1.35 -1.99 30.65
CA SER A 152 -0.90 -0.96 29.71
C SER A 152 -1.08 -1.35 28.23
N ASN A 153 -1.01 -2.65 27.91
CA ASN A 153 -1.25 -3.19 26.58
C ASN A 153 -2.72 -3.19 26.13
N GLN A 154 -3.67 -3.00 27.05
CA GLN A 154 -5.10 -2.87 26.76
C GLN A 154 -5.53 -1.42 26.57
N LEU A 155 -4.70 -0.47 27.02
CA LEU A 155 -4.97 0.95 26.93
C LEU A 155 -4.50 1.50 25.59
N VAL A 156 -5.25 2.50 25.13
CA VAL A 156 -4.90 3.26 23.94
C VAL A 156 -4.78 4.75 24.25
N LEU A 157 -3.97 5.44 23.45
CA LEU A 157 -3.95 6.90 23.40
C LEU A 157 -4.13 7.34 21.95
N SER A 158 -5.11 8.21 21.71
CA SER A 158 -5.27 8.87 20.42
C SER A 158 -4.20 9.94 20.26
N THR A 159 -3.38 9.85 19.23
CA THR A 159 -2.40 10.92 18.92
C THR A 159 -3.01 12.04 18.08
N ASP A 160 -4.14 11.76 17.42
CA ASP A 160 -4.86 12.72 16.59
C ASP A 160 -5.90 13.41 17.47
N LYS A 161 -5.71 14.71 17.78
CA LYS A 161 -6.59 15.47 18.67
C LYS A 161 -8.06 15.50 18.25
N ASP A 162 -8.31 15.38 16.94
CA ASP A 162 -9.66 15.34 16.37
C ASP A 162 -10.31 13.94 16.43
N LEU A 163 -9.53 12.90 16.75
CA LEU A 163 -10.03 11.53 16.82
C LEU A 163 -10.55 11.24 18.24
N ILE A 164 -11.87 11.33 18.39
CA ILE A 164 -12.56 11.02 19.63
C ILE A 164 -12.91 9.53 19.63
N LEU A 165 -12.31 8.77 20.55
CA LEU A 165 -12.63 7.36 20.76
C LEU A 165 -13.81 7.22 21.74
N PRO A 166 -14.74 6.29 21.50
CA PRO A 166 -15.91 6.09 22.36
C PRO A 166 -15.52 5.57 23.75
N SER A 167 -16.43 5.69 24.71
CA SER A 167 -16.21 5.27 26.09
C SER A 167 -16.05 3.76 26.27
N THR A 168 -16.37 2.96 25.25
CA THR A 168 -16.15 1.51 25.24
C THR A 168 -14.67 1.13 25.08
N VAL A 169 -13.83 2.04 24.59
CA VAL A 169 -12.39 1.81 24.38
C VAL A 169 -11.64 2.36 25.59
N ALA A 170 -10.93 1.51 26.32
CA ALA A 170 -10.13 1.93 27.47
C ALA A 170 -9.01 2.88 27.03
N GLN A 171 -9.11 4.17 27.38
CA GLN A 171 -8.13 5.20 27.03
C GLN A 171 -7.29 5.57 28.24
N LEU A 172 -6.00 5.82 28.03
CA LEU A 172 -5.09 6.28 29.09
C LEU A 172 -5.51 7.67 29.58
N LYS A 173 -5.65 7.82 30.91
CA LYS A 173 -5.92 9.11 31.55
C LYS A 173 -4.65 9.91 31.74
N LEU A 174 -4.56 11.06 31.08
CA LEU A 174 -3.46 12.02 31.21
C LEU A 174 -4.00 13.39 31.63
N SER A 175 -3.23 14.12 32.44
CA SER A 175 -3.42 15.56 32.64
C SER A 175 -2.96 16.33 31.41
N ASP A 176 -3.43 17.57 31.26
CA ASP A 176 -3.01 18.46 30.16
C ASP A 176 -1.47 18.61 30.09
N GLU A 177 -0.80 18.66 31.24
CA GLU A 177 0.66 18.76 31.34
C GLU A 177 1.36 17.51 30.78
N ASN A 178 0.85 16.31 31.11
CA ASN A 178 1.43 15.05 30.65
C ASN A 178 1.11 14.77 29.18
N ASP A 179 -0.09 15.13 28.72
CA ASP A 179 -0.52 14.97 27.33
C ASP A 179 0.33 15.81 26.37
N HIS A 180 0.71 17.03 26.79
CA HIS A 180 1.56 17.93 26.00
C HIS A 180 3.05 17.72 26.24
N HIS A 181 3.44 16.69 26.98
CA HIS A 181 4.84 16.46 27.33
C HIS A 181 5.64 15.99 26.09
N PRO A 182 6.76 16.64 25.72
CA PRO A 182 7.51 16.35 24.48
C PRO A 182 8.03 14.91 24.39
N HIS A 183 8.22 14.27 25.55
CA HIS A 183 8.76 12.91 25.67
C HIS A 183 7.71 11.82 25.95
N LEU A 184 6.42 12.16 25.93
CA LEU A 184 5.33 11.21 26.17
C LEU A 184 5.43 9.98 25.26
N GLY A 185 5.83 10.15 24.00
CA GLY A 185 6.00 9.03 23.08
C GLY A 185 6.98 7.96 23.58
N LEU A 186 8.12 8.35 24.14
CA LEU A 186 9.09 7.38 24.67
C LEU A 186 8.49 6.58 25.83
N PHE A 187 7.78 7.26 26.73
CA PHE A 187 7.06 6.64 27.82
C PHE A 187 6.05 5.59 27.29
N LEU A 188 5.15 5.98 26.39
CA LEU A 188 4.13 5.08 25.82
C LEU A 188 4.74 3.82 25.19
N ASN A 189 5.88 3.97 24.50
CA ASN A 189 6.59 2.84 23.90
C ASN A 189 7.16 1.90 24.96
N VAL A 190 7.76 2.43 26.02
CA VAL A 190 8.36 1.65 27.10
C VAL A 190 7.30 0.93 27.92
N VAL A 191 6.17 1.60 28.21
CA VAL A 191 5.05 0.96 28.94
C VAL A 191 4.14 0.12 28.04
N GLN A 192 4.36 0.12 26.72
CA GLN A 192 3.59 -0.65 25.73
C GLN A 192 2.11 -0.23 25.59
N VAL A 193 1.82 1.07 25.76
CA VAL A 193 0.49 1.63 25.46
C VAL A 193 0.37 1.84 23.96
N ARG A 194 -0.70 1.33 23.35
CA ARG A 194 -0.89 1.43 21.89
C ARG A 194 -1.30 2.85 21.53
N ARG A 195 -0.61 3.43 20.54
CA ARG A 195 -1.01 4.70 19.93
C ARG A 195 -1.99 4.41 18.81
N VAL A 196 -3.09 5.14 18.78
CA VAL A 196 -4.12 5.01 17.76
C VAL A 196 -4.13 6.28 16.92
N THR A 197 -4.04 6.09 15.62
CA THR A 197 -4.11 7.12 14.60
C THR A 197 -5.32 6.87 13.69
N ARG A 198 -5.67 7.85 12.86
CA ARG A 198 -6.66 7.63 11.78
C ARG A 198 -6.31 6.47 10.83
N ALA A 199 -5.02 6.13 10.70
CA ALA A 199 -4.57 5.03 9.86
C ALA A 199 -4.87 3.64 10.47
N ASP A 200 -5.15 3.56 11.77
CA ASP A 200 -5.56 2.33 12.45
C ASP A 200 -7.06 2.04 12.29
N LEU A 201 -7.84 2.99 11.75
CA LEU A 201 -9.27 2.82 11.51
C LEU A 201 -9.51 2.07 10.21
N SER A 202 -10.52 1.21 10.23
CA SER A 202 -10.94 0.42 9.06
C SER A 202 -12.42 0.63 8.80
N LEU A 203 -12.88 0.35 7.59
CA LEU A 203 -14.31 0.34 7.30
C LEU A 203 -14.98 -0.88 7.94
N SER A 204 -16.20 -0.68 8.44
CA SER A 204 -17.04 -1.77 8.95
C SER A 204 -17.26 -2.82 7.85
N LYS A 205 -17.01 -4.09 8.19
CA LYS A 205 -17.21 -5.22 7.26
C LYS A 205 -18.68 -5.61 7.11
N ASP A 206 -19.53 -5.14 8.00
CA ASP A 206 -20.96 -5.46 8.01
C ASP A 206 -21.74 -4.66 6.95
N ILE A 207 -21.13 -3.62 6.40
CA ILE A 207 -21.74 -2.78 5.38
C ILE A 207 -21.27 -3.25 3.99
N PRO A 208 -22.17 -3.69 3.10
CA PRO A 208 -21.79 -4.09 1.75
C PRO A 208 -21.41 -2.86 0.90
N TYR A 209 -20.34 -2.99 0.13
CA TYR A 209 -19.88 -1.98 -0.81
C TYR A 209 -19.98 -2.50 -2.25
N GLN A 210 -20.54 -1.70 -3.15
CA GLN A 210 -20.71 -2.05 -4.56
C GLN A 210 -19.68 -1.32 -5.43
N PRO A 211 -19.10 -1.93 -6.48
CA PRO A 211 -18.19 -1.23 -7.38
C PRO A 211 -18.84 -0.02 -8.06
N SER A 212 -18.22 1.16 -7.95
CA SER A 212 -18.72 2.40 -8.56
C SER A 212 -18.33 2.48 -10.02
N ARG A 213 -19.26 2.15 -10.94
CA ARG A 213 -19.00 2.32 -12.38
C ARG A 213 -19.01 3.79 -12.81
N SER A 214 -19.86 4.62 -12.20
CA SER A 214 -20.01 6.03 -12.57
C SER A 214 -18.79 6.87 -12.21
N LEU A 215 -18.29 6.77 -10.96
CA LEU A 215 -17.13 7.55 -10.55
C LEU A 215 -15.86 7.03 -11.23
N SER A 216 -15.70 5.72 -11.38
CA SER A 216 -14.59 5.15 -12.15
C SER A 216 -14.57 5.63 -13.60
N SER A 217 -15.73 5.65 -14.28
CA SER A 217 -15.80 6.20 -15.64
C SER A 217 -15.49 7.69 -15.67
N LYS A 218 -15.98 8.46 -14.69
CA LYS A 218 -15.75 9.90 -14.62
C LYS A 218 -14.27 10.23 -14.42
N LEU A 219 -13.61 9.59 -13.45
CA LEU A 219 -12.18 9.76 -13.19
C LEU A 219 -11.34 9.37 -14.40
N ARG A 220 -11.72 8.28 -15.09
CA ARG A 220 -11.05 7.84 -16.31
C ARG A 220 -11.18 8.85 -17.45
N ASN A 221 -12.34 9.51 -17.57
CA ASN A 221 -12.56 10.52 -18.60
C ASN A 221 -11.78 11.82 -18.33
N ILE A 222 -11.65 12.23 -17.05
CA ILE A 222 -10.92 13.46 -16.69
C ILE A 222 -9.41 13.27 -16.52
N GLN A 223 -8.93 12.02 -16.51
CA GLN A 223 -7.52 11.69 -16.31
C GLN A 223 -6.55 12.33 -17.32
N PRO A 224 -6.83 12.38 -18.64
CA PRO A 224 -5.95 13.06 -19.59
C PRO A 224 -5.73 14.54 -19.25
N TYR A 225 -6.78 15.20 -18.75
CA TYR A 225 -6.74 16.59 -18.31
C TYR A 225 -5.91 16.77 -17.04
N LEU A 226 -5.97 15.80 -16.11
CA LEU A 226 -5.11 15.80 -14.92
C LEU A 226 -3.63 15.67 -15.30
N PHE A 227 -3.28 14.85 -16.29
CA PHE A 227 -1.91 14.75 -16.79
C PHE A 227 -1.47 16.06 -17.47
N ALA A 228 -2.30 16.65 -18.33
CA ALA A 228 -2.01 17.94 -18.97
C ALA A 228 -1.81 19.06 -17.93
N LEU A 229 -2.64 19.07 -16.89
CA LEU A 229 -2.54 20.03 -15.79
C LEU A 229 -1.25 19.81 -14.97
N ALA A 230 -0.89 18.55 -14.68
CA ALA A 230 0.34 18.20 -13.98
C ALA A 230 1.59 18.62 -14.77
N GLU A 231 1.61 18.40 -16.09
CA GLU A 231 2.70 18.83 -16.96
C GLU A 231 2.79 20.36 -17.01
N HIS A 232 1.66 21.06 -17.18
CA HIS A 232 1.59 22.52 -17.20
C HIS A 232 2.16 23.14 -15.92
N HIS A 233 1.84 22.55 -14.76
CA HIS A 233 2.37 22.97 -13.45
C HIS A 233 3.73 22.35 -13.11
N LYS A 234 4.37 21.61 -14.01
CA LYS A 234 5.68 20.97 -13.83
C LYS A 234 5.75 20.04 -12.61
N VAL A 235 4.66 19.34 -12.32
CA VAL A 235 4.59 18.35 -11.24
C VAL A 235 5.15 17.03 -11.76
N THR A 236 6.33 16.62 -11.29
CA THR A 236 7.02 15.42 -11.79
C THR A 236 6.84 14.18 -10.91
N ASN A 237 6.42 14.35 -9.65
CA ASN A 237 6.30 13.28 -8.65
C ASN A 237 4.84 12.89 -8.33
N HIS A 238 3.94 13.00 -9.31
CA HIS A 238 2.55 12.58 -9.12
C HIS A 238 2.37 11.07 -9.32
N SER A 239 1.35 10.50 -8.67
CA SER A 239 0.90 9.12 -8.80
C SER A 239 -0.57 9.07 -9.23
N ILE A 240 -0.92 9.80 -10.29
CA ILE A 240 -2.25 9.73 -10.91
C ILE A 240 -2.47 8.28 -11.37
N ASP A 241 -3.32 7.54 -10.65
CA ASP A 241 -3.46 6.08 -10.79
C ASP A 241 -4.74 5.70 -11.55
N CYS A 242 -4.59 4.95 -12.64
CA CYS A 242 -5.69 4.39 -13.44
C CYS A 242 -6.39 3.19 -12.78
N ASP A 243 -5.72 2.54 -11.83
CA ASP A 243 -6.08 1.24 -11.25
C ASP A 243 -6.75 1.38 -9.87
N LEU A 244 -7.04 2.61 -9.45
CA LEU A 244 -7.79 2.89 -8.23
C LEU A 244 -9.15 2.17 -8.28
N VAL A 245 -9.36 1.22 -7.39
CA VAL A 245 -10.60 0.44 -7.30
C VAL A 245 -11.60 1.24 -6.47
N ILE A 246 -12.77 1.51 -7.02
CA ILE A 246 -13.75 2.42 -6.41
C ILE A 246 -15.00 1.67 -6.00
N PHE A 247 -15.43 1.89 -4.76
CA PHE A 247 -16.66 1.35 -4.23
C PHE A 247 -17.59 2.45 -3.71
N GLU A 248 -18.88 2.21 -3.83
CA GLU A 248 -19.98 3.01 -3.30
C GLU A 248 -20.72 2.20 -2.21
N GLY A 249 -21.12 2.88 -1.14
CA GLY A 249 -21.97 2.29 -0.10
C GLY A 249 -22.89 3.32 0.54
N ASP A 250 -23.99 2.86 1.12
CA ASP A 250 -24.99 3.75 1.74
C ASP A 250 -24.40 4.58 2.89
N ARG A 251 -23.48 3.97 3.66
CA ARG A 251 -22.79 4.58 4.79
C ARG A 251 -21.35 4.08 4.88
N LEU A 252 -20.40 4.96 5.19
CA LEU A 252 -19.01 4.57 5.46
C LEU A 252 -18.71 4.75 6.95
N ALA A 253 -18.96 3.70 7.72
CA ALA A 253 -18.67 3.68 9.15
C ALA A 253 -17.21 3.26 9.39
N LEU A 254 -16.42 4.14 10.02
CA LEU A 254 -15.09 3.80 10.48
C LEU A 254 -15.16 3.13 11.85
N VAL A 255 -14.55 1.96 11.93
CA VAL A 255 -14.47 1.11 13.11
C VAL A 255 -13.02 0.93 13.56
N TYR A 256 -12.83 0.91 14.88
CA TYR A 256 -11.60 0.53 15.53
C TYR A 256 -11.66 -0.95 15.96
N ASN A 257 -10.59 -1.70 15.72
CA ASN A 257 -10.50 -3.14 15.99
C ASN A 257 -11.69 -3.95 15.42
N ASN A 258 -12.16 -3.60 14.22
CA ASN A 258 -13.29 -4.19 13.48
C ASN A 258 -14.70 -4.00 14.06
N ASP A 259 -14.86 -3.80 15.37
CA ASP A 259 -16.19 -3.86 16.01
C ASP A 259 -16.63 -2.52 16.63
N VAL A 260 -15.68 -1.62 16.94
CA VAL A 260 -16.00 -0.40 17.68
C VAL A 260 -16.24 0.76 16.72
N PHE A 261 -17.49 1.17 16.57
CA PHE A 261 -17.86 2.36 15.80
C PHE A 261 -17.23 3.64 16.37
N ILE A 262 -16.58 4.42 15.50
CA ILE A 262 -16.00 5.72 15.85
C ILE A 262 -16.86 6.85 15.28
N HIS A 263 -16.95 6.94 13.96
CA HIS A 263 -17.74 7.95 13.25
C HIS A 263 -17.98 7.53 11.79
N GLU A 264 -18.88 8.24 11.11
CA GLU A 264 -19.11 8.08 9.67
C GLU A 264 -18.33 9.12 8.87
N VAL A 265 -17.87 8.72 7.68
CA VAL A 265 -17.19 9.59 6.71
C VAL A 265 -17.91 9.55 5.35
N SER A 266 -17.67 10.54 4.51
CA SER A 266 -18.21 10.56 3.13
C SER A 266 -17.24 9.94 2.12
N VAL A 267 -15.93 9.96 2.42
CA VAL A 267 -14.85 9.41 1.58
C VAL A 267 -13.79 8.74 2.45
N HIS A 268 -13.37 7.54 2.07
CA HIS A 268 -12.26 6.84 2.71
C HIS A 268 -11.33 6.21 1.66
N ILE A 269 -10.03 6.34 1.86
CA ILE A 269 -9.02 5.72 0.99
C ILE A 269 -8.13 4.82 1.85
N HIS A 270 -8.03 3.56 1.45
CA HIS A 270 -7.10 2.60 2.05
C HIS A 270 -6.36 1.86 0.95
N GLN A 271 -5.03 2.04 0.93
CA GLN A 271 -4.13 1.51 -0.11
C GLN A 271 -4.54 2.01 -1.51
N ASN A 272 -5.08 1.13 -2.35
CA ASN A 272 -5.56 1.44 -3.70
C ASN A 272 -7.08 1.29 -3.86
N HIS A 273 -7.81 1.35 -2.75
CA HIS A 273 -9.27 1.28 -2.74
C HIS A 273 -9.84 2.61 -2.24
N LEU A 274 -10.72 3.21 -3.06
CA LEU A 274 -11.48 4.41 -2.74
C LEU A 274 -12.92 4.01 -2.43
N TYR A 275 -13.41 4.40 -1.26
CA TYR A 275 -14.78 4.21 -0.83
C TYR A 275 -15.47 5.56 -0.72
N VAL A 276 -16.65 5.68 -1.31
CA VAL A 276 -17.46 6.90 -1.31
C VAL A 276 -18.90 6.59 -0.91
N LYS A 277 -19.56 7.55 -0.25
CA LYS A 277 -20.99 7.45 0.09
C LYS A 277 -21.83 7.55 -1.19
N GLN A 278 -22.85 6.70 -1.33
CA GLN A 278 -23.75 6.69 -2.48
C GLN A 278 -24.90 7.70 -2.29
N PRO A 279 -25.25 8.53 -3.29
CA PRO A 279 -24.51 8.75 -4.55
C PRO A 279 -23.24 9.58 -4.33
N TRP A 280 -22.17 9.26 -5.05
CA TRP A 280 -20.89 9.95 -4.89
C TRP A 280 -20.94 11.46 -5.22
N GLN A 281 -21.95 11.91 -5.97
CA GLN A 281 -22.19 13.32 -6.31
C GLN A 281 -22.82 14.13 -5.15
N ALA A 282 -23.15 13.50 -4.02
CA ALA A 282 -23.68 14.21 -2.86
C ALA A 282 -22.72 15.33 -2.40
N GLU A 283 -23.28 16.45 -1.93
CA GLU A 283 -22.52 17.63 -1.51
C GLU A 283 -21.47 17.29 -0.43
N GLU A 284 -21.84 16.44 0.53
CA GLU A 284 -20.95 15.93 1.59
C GLU A 284 -19.74 15.13 1.05
N THR A 285 -19.95 14.36 -0.02
CA THR A 285 -18.89 13.56 -0.66
C THR A 285 -18.00 14.46 -1.51
N MET A 286 -18.60 15.33 -2.32
CA MET A 286 -17.89 16.26 -3.21
C MET A 286 -17.09 17.32 -2.44
N ALA A 287 -17.47 17.67 -1.21
CA ALA A 287 -16.68 18.56 -0.36
C ALA A 287 -15.31 17.98 0.04
N VAL A 288 -15.16 16.65 0.06
CA VAL A 288 -13.97 15.96 0.59
C VAL A 288 -13.22 15.19 -0.51
N LEU A 289 -13.93 14.67 -1.51
CA LEU A 289 -13.40 13.80 -2.55
C LEU A 289 -12.23 14.40 -3.34
N PRO A 290 -12.27 15.66 -3.84
CA PRO A 290 -11.17 16.24 -4.61
C PRO A 290 -9.88 16.34 -3.78
N TYR A 291 -9.98 16.79 -2.53
CA TYR A 291 -8.85 16.85 -1.60
C TYR A 291 -8.21 15.47 -1.38
N MET A 292 -9.05 14.45 -1.10
CA MET A 292 -8.58 13.08 -0.86
C MET A 292 -7.89 12.47 -2.08
N LEU A 293 -8.42 12.71 -3.28
CA LEU A 293 -7.83 12.28 -4.55
C LEU A 293 -6.50 12.99 -4.83
N CYS A 294 -6.42 14.31 -4.63
CA CYS A 294 -5.16 15.05 -4.77
C CYS A 294 -4.08 14.48 -3.85
N LYS A 295 -4.43 14.20 -2.58
CA LYS A 295 -3.52 13.58 -1.62
C LYS A 295 -3.04 12.19 -2.08
N GLN A 296 -3.97 11.35 -2.54
CA GLN A 296 -3.65 10.00 -3.06
C GLN A 296 -2.75 10.05 -4.29
N PHE A 297 -3.00 11.00 -5.21
CA PHE A 297 -2.24 11.18 -6.44
C PHE A 297 -0.96 12.03 -6.26
N ARG A 298 -0.64 12.43 -5.02
CA ARG A 298 0.52 13.30 -4.71
C ARG A 298 0.50 14.61 -5.52
N LEU A 299 -0.69 15.15 -5.76
CA LEU A 299 -0.91 16.41 -6.44
C LEU A 299 -0.90 17.56 -5.41
N PRO A 300 -0.35 18.73 -5.77
CA PRO A 300 -0.34 19.89 -4.90
C PRO A 300 -1.75 20.50 -4.72
N ALA A 301 -1.98 21.20 -3.61
CA ALA A 301 -3.31 21.67 -3.17
C ALA A 301 -4.04 22.58 -4.18
N ASN A 302 -3.31 23.25 -5.08
CA ASN A 302 -3.89 24.06 -6.15
C ASN A 302 -4.68 23.23 -7.19
N PHE A 303 -4.52 21.91 -7.21
CA PHE A 303 -5.27 21.00 -8.08
C PHE A 303 -6.68 20.69 -7.54
N GLU A 304 -6.97 20.97 -6.27
CA GLU A 304 -8.24 20.63 -5.63
C GLU A 304 -9.42 21.33 -6.31
N ALA A 305 -9.31 22.62 -6.58
CA ALA A 305 -10.36 23.40 -7.26
C ALA A 305 -10.56 22.97 -8.72
N GLU A 306 -9.49 22.59 -9.40
CA GLU A 306 -9.54 22.10 -10.77
C GLU A 306 -10.21 20.72 -10.84
N LEU A 307 -9.84 19.82 -9.93
CA LEU A 307 -10.43 18.50 -9.82
C LEU A 307 -11.90 18.56 -9.39
N ASP A 308 -12.26 19.43 -8.44
CA ASP A 308 -13.65 19.67 -8.02
C ASP A 308 -14.51 20.11 -9.22
N ARG A 309 -14.03 21.07 -10.02
CA ARG A 309 -14.73 21.52 -11.23
C ARG A 309 -14.89 20.38 -12.24
N MET A 310 -13.81 19.67 -12.55
CA MET A 310 -13.85 18.57 -13.52
C MET A 310 -14.79 17.44 -13.10
N LEU A 311 -14.89 17.15 -11.79
CA LEU A 311 -15.80 16.14 -11.25
C LEU A 311 -17.27 16.58 -11.32
N LYS A 312 -17.56 17.88 -11.10
CA LYS A 312 -18.92 18.46 -11.16
C LYS A 312 -19.48 18.57 -12.58
N GLU A 313 -18.62 18.80 -13.57
CA GLU A 313 -19.05 18.94 -14.96
C GLU A 313 -19.72 17.67 -15.49
N GLN A 314 -20.89 17.80 -16.13
CA GLN A 314 -21.60 16.63 -16.68
C GLN A 314 -21.10 16.23 -18.06
N LEU A 315 -20.68 17.20 -18.87
CA LEU A 315 -20.25 16.99 -20.26
C LEU A 315 -18.73 17.13 -20.35
N LEU A 316 -18.10 16.18 -21.05
CA LEU A 316 -16.64 16.22 -21.27
C LEU A 316 -16.23 17.43 -22.12
N ASN A 317 -17.08 17.82 -23.08
CA ASN A 317 -16.85 18.98 -23.94
C ASN A 317 -16.69 20.29 -23.16
N SER A 318 -17.35 20.44 -22.01
CA SER A 318 -17.19 21.62 -21.13
C SER A 318 -15.79 21.65 -20.50
N VAL A 319 -15.25 20.47 -20.17
CA VAL A 319 -13.89 20.32 -19.64
C VAL A 319 -12.86 20.60 -20.75
N ASP A 320 -13.10 20.12 -21.98
CA ASP A 320 -12.25 20.46 -23.14
C ASP A 320 -12.20 21.96 -23.38
N GLN A 321 -13.36 22.62 -23.43
CA GLN A 321 -13.45 24.05 -23.69
C GLN A 321 -12.69 24.86 -22.63
N TYR A 322 -12.76 24.44 -21.36
CA TYR A 322 -12.01 25.06 -20.28
C TYR A 322 -10.47 25.02 -20.48
N PHE A 323 -9.93 23.88 -20.91
CA PHE A 323 -8.50 23.75 -21.19
C PHE A 323 -8.08 24.55 -22.43
N ILE A 324 -8.95 24.62 -23.45
CA ILE A 324 -8.75 25.46 -24.64
C ILE A 324 -8.69 26.95 -24.27
N GLU A 325 -9.64 27.43 -23.48
CA GLU A 325 -9.71 28.84 -23.04
C GLU A 325 -8.47 29.25 -22.23
N ARG A 326 -7.91 28.32 -21.44
CA ARG A 326 -6.68 28.55 -20.66
C ARG A 326 -5.39 28.30 -21.42
N GLN A 327 -5.46 27.93 -22.70
CA GLN A 327 -4.30 27.59 -23.53
C GLN A 327 -3.41 26.50 -22.90
N ILE A 328 -4.02 25.57 -22.16
CA ILE A 328 -3.31 24.41 -21.59
C ILE A 328 -3.40 23.30 -22.63
N PRO A 329 -2.29 22.92 -23.30
CA PRO A 329 -2.33 21.89 -24.33
C PRO A 329 -2.63 20.53 -23.70
N VAL A 330 -3.83 20.00 -23.94
CA VAL A 330 -4.12 18.59 -23.66
C VAL A 330 -3.62 17.80 -24.84
N GLN A 331 -2.41 17.25 -24.68
CA GLN A 331 -1.77 16.50 -25.75
C GLN A 331 -2.61 15.27 -26.11
N ALA A 332 -2.77 14.99 -27.41
CA ALA A 332 -3.51 13.81 -27.88
C ALA A 332 -2.91 12.50 -27.33
N HIS A 333 -1.61 12.50 -27.01
CA HIS A 333 -0.94 11.38 -26.36
C HIS A 333 -1.38 11.13 -24.91
N TYR A 334 -2.06 12.06 -24.22
CA TYR A 334 -2.71 11.76 -22.93
C TYR A 334 -3.99 10.94 -23.08
N PHE A 335 -4.61 10.98 -24.26
CA PHE A 335 -5.70 10.10 -24.65
C PHE A 335 -5.19 8.78 -25.25
N HIS A 336 -3.87 8.65 -25.46
CA HIS A 336 -3.23 7.47 -26.03
C HIS A 336 -2.22 6.84 -25.06
N PRO A 337 -2.49 5.64 -24.54
CA PRO A 337 -1.61 5.00 -23.57
C PRO A 337 -0.21 4.81 -24.15
N GLU A 338 0.80 5.48 -23.58
CA GLU A 338 2.17 5.48 -24.09
C GLU A 338 2.74 4.08 -24.36
N LEU A 339 3.58 4.06 -25.39
CA LEU A 339 4.09 2.92 -26.11
C LEU A 339 5.61 2.89 -26.06
N LEU A 340 6.16 1.73 -25.70
CA LEU A 340 7.55 1.29 -25.87
C LEU A 340 8.56 1.82 -24.85
N SER A 341 8.49 1.28 -23.63
CA SER A 341 9.67 0.87 -22.88
C SER A 341 9.23 -0.12 -21.79
N ILE A 342 9.22 -1.41 -22.12
CA ILE A 342 8.83 -2.47 -21.16
C ILE A 342 9.87 -3.59 -21.16
N GLY A 343 11.09 -3.23 -20.79
CA GLY A 343 12.14 -4.21 -20.47
C GLY A 343 12.04 -4.74 -19.03
N GLU A 344 11.46 -3.96 -18.11
CA GLU A 344 11.53 -4.21 -16.66
C GLU A 344 10.17 -4.59 -16.01
N ALA A 345 9.05 -4.57 -16.74
CA ALA A 345 7.73 -4.73 -16.09
C ALA A 345 7.34 -6.17 -15.72
N ARG A 346 8.02 -7.20 -16.22
CA ARG A 346 7.69 -8.58 -15.78
C ARG A 346 7.99 -8.78 -14.30
N GLU A 347 9.16 -8.32 -13.84
CA GLU A 347 9.51 -8.41 -12.42
C GLU A 347 8.52 -7.64 -11.55
N LYS A 348 8.02 -6.51 -12.05
CA LYS A 348 6.99 -5.70 -11.39
C LYS A 348 5.68 -6.46 -11.15
N PHE A 349 5.25 -7.29 -12.10
CA PHE A 349 3.95 -7.98 -12.03
C PHE A 349 4.06 -9.48 -11.66
N ALA A 350 5.27 -10.03 -11.54
CA ALA A 350 5.49 -11.46 -11.36
C ALA A 350 4.69 -12.06 -10.20
N THR A 351 4.69 -11.43 -9.03
CA THR A 351 3.96 -11.90 -7.84
C THR A 351 2.44 -11.91 -8.06
N GLN A 352 1.92 -10.94 -8.81
CA GLN A 352 0.49 -10.84 -9.08
C GLN A 352 0.06 -11.88 -10.12
N ILE A 353 0.85 -12.04 -11.19
CA ILE A 353 0.64 -13.09 -12.20
C ILE A 353 0.66 -14.46 -11.54
N ASP A 354 1.64 -14.73 -10.66
CA ASP A 354 1.75 -16.02 -9.96
C ASP A 354 0.53 -16.31 -9.08
N ARG A 355 0.07 -15.31 -8.32
CA ARG A 355 -1.14 -15.40 -7.51
C ARG A 355 -2.38 -15.67 -8.37
N ASP A 356 -2.56 -14.90 -9.44
CA ASP A 356 -3.73 -14.99 -10.30
C ASP A 356 -3.77 -16.34 -11.04
N ASN A 357 -2.61 -16.81 -11.52
CA ASN A 357 -2.47 -18.12 -12.17
C ASN A 357 -2.62 -19.28 -11.18
N THR A 358 -2.16 -19.14 -9.94
CA THR A 358 -2.38 -20.14 -8.88
C THR A 358 -3.87 -20.34 -8.63
N ASN A 359 -4.63 -19.25 -8.55
CA ASN A 359 -6.09 -19.31 -8.39
C ASN A 359 -6.76 -19.92 -9.63
N LEU A 360 -6.33 -19.51 -10.82
CA LEU A 360 -6.86 -19.99 -12.10
C LEU A 360 -6.69 -21.50 -12.28
N PHE A 361 -5.53 -22.02 -11.87
CA PHE A 361 -5.16 -23.42 -12.06
C PHE A 361 -5.41 -24.31 -10.84
N PHE A 362 -5.93 -23.76 -9.74
CA PHE A 362 -6.15 -24.49 -8.49
C PHE A 362 -6.99 -25.76 -8.67
N HIS A 363 -7.95 -25.74 -9.59
CA HIS A 363 -8.85 -26.86 -9.87
C HIS A 363 -8.43 -27.71 -11.08
N LEU A 364 -7.34 -27.36 -11.78
CA LEU A 364 -6.91 -28.10 -12.96
C LEU A 364 -5.99 -29.28 -12.57
N PRO A 365 -6.12 -30.43 -13.26
CA PRO A 365 -5.21 -31.55 -13.05
C PRO A 365 -3.76 -31.16 -13.33
N PRO A 366 -2.79 -31.59 -12.50
CA PRO A 366 -1.38 -31.30 -12.73
C PRO A 366 -0.81 -31.98 -14.00
N SER A 367 -1.52 -32.94 -14.57
CA SER A 367 -1.13 -33.72 -15.76
C SER A 367 -1.62 -33.14 -17.10
N LEU A 368 -2.14 -31.91 -17.13
CA LEU A 368 -2.51 -31.28 -18.40
C LEU A 368 -1.29 -31.10 -19.30
N THR A 369 -1.47 -31.38 -20.59
CA THR A 369 -0.48 -31.01 -21.61
C THR A 369 -0.40 -29.49 -21.71
N THR A 370 0.72 -28.96 -22.18
CA THR A 370 0.95 -27.51 -22.22
C THR A 370 -0.07 -26.79 -23.11
N GLU A 371 -0.53 -27.43 -24.19
CA GLU A 371 -1.58 -26.91 -25.08
C GLU A 371 -2.90 -26.72 -24.34
N LYS A 372 -3.30 -27.74 -23.57
CA LYS A 372 -4.53 -27.71 -22.77
C LYS A 372 -4.44 -26.68 -21.65
N LEU A 373 -3.26 -26.50 -21.06
CA LEU A 373 -3.02 -25.49 -20.04
C LEU A 373 -3.17 -24.07 -20.62
N LEU A 374 -2.57 -23.81 -21.78
CA LEU A 374 -2.69 -22.51 -22.47
C LEU A 374 -4.15 -22.23 -22.83
N LEU A 375 -4.85 -23.19 -23.44
CA LEU A 375 -6.25 -23.05 -23.80
C LEU A 375 -7.13 -22.81 -22.57
N ALA A 376 -6.99 -23.61 -21.50
CA ALA A 376 -7.78 -23.44 -20.30
C ALA A 376 -7.57 -22.06 -19.66
N GLY A 377 -6.34 -21.55 -19.63
CA GLY A 377 -6.05 -20.24 -19.07
C GLY A 377 -6.66 -19.09 -19.89
N LEU A 378 -6.62 -19.17 -21.22
CA LEU A 378 -7.19 -18.17 -22.12
C LEU A 378 -8.73 -18.24 -22.13
N GLU A 379 -9.31 -19.45 -22.22
CA GLU A 379 -10.75 -19.69 -22.26
C GLU A 379 -11.46 -19.31 -20.96
N ALA A 380 -10.73 -19.24 -19.84
CA ALA A 380 -11.26 -18.74 -18.59
C ALA A 380 -11.52 -17.22 -18.58
N GLN A 381 -11.02 -16.48 -19.58
CA GLN A 381 -11.22 -15.04 -19.69
C GLN A 381 -12.44 -14.71 -20.55
N ASP A 382 -13.31 -13.86 -20.03
CA ASP A 382 -14.46 -13.32 -20.77
C ASP A 382 -14.00 -12.17 -21.68
N SER A 383 -13.70 -12.49 -22.94
CA SER A 383 -13.33 -11.52 -23.96
C SER A 383 -13.77 -11.95 -25.35
N LYS A 384 -14.12 -10.96 -26.19
CA LYS A 384 -14.43 -11.19 -27.61
C LYS A 384 -13.24 -11.68 -28.43
N TRP A 385 -12.01 -11.58 -27.91
CA TRP A 385 -10.79 -12.05 -28.56
C TRP A 385 -10.40 -13.48 -28.13
N THR A 386 -11.03 -14.01 -27.08
CA THR A 386 -10.75 -15.35 -26.56
C THR A 386 -10.93 -16.41 -27.64
N GLY A 387 -10.00 -17.36 -27.71
CA GLY A 387 -10.03 -18.47 -28.66
C GLY A 387 -9.40 -18.19 -30.04
N TYR A 388 -8.88 -16.97 -30.26
CA TYR A 388 -8.26 -16.60 -31.52
C TYR A 388 -6.87 -15.98 -31.34
N VAL A 389 -6.07 -16.05 -32.40
CA VAL A 389 -4.80 -15.34 -32.53
C VAL A 389 -4.78 -14.55 -33.84
N TYR A 390 -4.03 -13.45 -33.86
CA TYR A 390 -4.11 -12.42 -34.88
C TYR A 390 -2.74 -12.16 -35.51
N HIS A 391 -2.65 -12.20 -36.83
CA HIS A 391 -1.48 -11.76 -37.58
C HIS A 391 -1.83 -10.53 -38.41
N PHE A 392 -0.93 -9.57 -38.46
CA PHE A 392 -1.11 -8.30 -39.15
C PHE A 392 0.01 -8.09 -40.15
N THR A 393 -0.34 -7.74 -41.39
CA THR A 393 0.64 -7.50 -42.46
C THR A 393 0.13 -6.55 -43.54
N HIS A 394 1.02 -6.16 -44.46
CA HIS A 394 0.69 -5.37 -45.64
C HIS A 394 -0.18 -6.15 -46.63
N LEU A 395 -1.03 -5.43 -47.37
CA LEU A 395 -1.85 -5.98 -48.45
C LEU A 395 -1.09 -6.92 -49.39
N GLU A 396 0.11 -6.54 -49.85
CA GLU A 396 0.88 -7.34 -50.81
C GLU A 396 1.41 -8.64 -50.20
N ASN A 397 1.81 -8.59 -48.94
CA ASN A 397 2.18 -9.80 -48.21
C ASN A 397 0.96 -10.69 -48.00
N ALA A 398 -0.20 -10.10 -47.66
CA ALA A 398 -1.44 -10.85 -47.48
C ALA A 398 -1.85 -11.56 -48.79
N VAL A 399 -1.74 -10.90 -49.94
CA VAL A 399 -1.98 -11.53 -51.24
C VAL A 399 -1.06 -12.72 -51.47
N THR A 400 0.23 -12.58 -51.12
CA THR A 400 1.21 -13.67 -51.23
C THR A 400 0.85 -14.85 -50.31
N ILE A 401 0.53 -14.56 -49.04
CA ILE A 401 0.12 -15.56 -48.04
C ILE A 401 -1.11 -16.33 -48.51
N LEU A 402 -2.13 -15.64 -49.04
CA LEU A 402 -3.37 -16.26 -49.50
C LEU A 402 -3.17 -17.10 -50.77
N ARG A 403 -2.31 -16.67 -51.70
CA ARG A 403 -1.98 -17.44 -52.92
C ARG A 403 -1.16 -18.68 -52.62
N GLU A 404 -0.17 -18.54 -51.76
CA GLU A 404 0.70 -19.66 -51.36
C GLU A 404 0.04 -20.56 -50.31
N ARG A 405 -1.06 -20.10 -49.70
CA ARG A 405 -1.69 -20.70 -48.51
C ARG A 405 -0.69 -20.93 -47.37
N LYS A 406 0.30 -20.05 -47.24
CA LYS A 406 1.40 -20.19 -46.27
C LYS A 406 1.77 -18.87 -45.64
N LEU A 407 1.84 -18.85 -44.31
CA LEU A 407 2.39 -17.75 -43.54
C LEU A 407 3.81 -18.12 -43.08
N LYS A 408 4.83 -17.51 -43.68
CA LYS A 408 6.23 -17.85 -43.43
C LYS A 408 6.89 -16.90 -42.44
N ALA A 409 7.87 -17.40 -41.70
CA ALA A 409 8.75 -16.59 -40.87
C ALA A 409 9.55 -15.61 -41.72
N ARG A 410 9.90 -14.49 -41.10
CA ARG A 410 10.57 -13.37 -41.76
C ARG A 410 11.88 -13.77 -42.45
N SER A 411 12.67 -14.64 -41.82
CA SER A 411 13.95 -15.14 -42.37
C SER A 411 13.83 -15.87 -43.70
N LYS A 412 12.65 -16.43 -44.00
CA LYS A 412 12.39 -17.23 -45.20
C LYS A 412 11.85 -16.42 -46.39
N LEU A 413 11.68 -15.11 -46.23
CA LEU A 413 11.07 -14.24 -47.24
C LEU A 413 12.13 -13.37 -47.92
N SER A 414 12.20 -13.45 -49.25
CA SER A 414 13.14 -12.66 -50.07
C SER A 414 12.61 -11.27 -50.44
N ASN A 415 11.30 -11.11 -50.61
CA ASN A 415 10.62 -9.87 -51.03
C ASN A 415 9.47 -9.49 -50.07
N PHE A 416 9.75 -9.40 -48.76
CA PHE A 416 8.76 -9.06 -47.74
C PHE A 416 8.66 -7.54 -47.51
N LYS A 417 7.44 -6.99 -47.51
CA LYS A 417 7.22 -5.61 -47.06
C LYS A 417 7.12 -5.57 -45.54
N ASP A 418 8.04 -4.87 -44.91
CA ASP A 418 8.09 -4.81 -43.45
C ASP A 418 7.05 -3.88 -42.84
N SER A 419 6.33 -4.40 -41.84
CA SER A 419 5.44 -3.61 -40.98
C SER A 419 6.12 -3.17 -39.67
N ALA A 420 7.45 -3.36 -39.51
CA ALA A 420 8.23 -3.04 -38.31
C ALA A 420 9.50 -2.22 -38.63
N ALA A 421 9.91 -1.30 -37.74
CA ALA A 421 10.97 -0.31 -38.02
C ALA A 421 12.32 -0.98 -38.26
N VAL A 422 13.14 -0.45 -39.17
CA VAL A 422 14.49 -0.99 -39.46
C VAL A 422 15.33 -1.12 -38.20
N SER A 423 15.23 -0.16 -37.27
CA SER A 423 15.91 -0.21 -35.97
C SER A 423 15.40 -1.34 -35.06
N VAL A 424 14.09 -1.56 -35.00
CA VAL A 424 13.46 -2.66 -34.25
C VAL A 424 13.85 -4.01 -34.83
N ILE A 425 13.88 -4.13 -36.16
CA ILE A 425 14.30 -5.33 -36.88
C ILE A 425 15.76 -5.68 -36.60
N ARG A 426 16.65 -4.67 -36.60
CA ARG A 426 18.07 -4.86 -36.28
C ARG A 426 18.26 -5.30 -34.83
N GLY A 427 17.48 -4.74 -33.90
CA GLY A 427 17.52 -5.10 -32.48
C GLY A 427 16.86 -6.45 -32.13
N THR A 428 15.99 -6.98 -32.99
CA THR A 428 15.33 -8.27 -32.78
C THR A 428 16.32 -9.42 -32.96
N ARG A 429 16.36 -10.35 -32.00
CA ARG A 429 17.24 -11.53 -32.01
C ARG A 429 17.02 -12.40 -33.25
N LEU A 430 18.08 -13.04 -33.76
CA LEU A 430 17.99 -13.91 -34.95
C LEU A 430 16.96 -15.02 -34.77
N GLN A 431 16.92 -15.68 -33.60
CA GLN A 431 15.95 -16.73 -33.30
C GLN A 431 14.48 -16.25 -33.41
N ALA A 432 14.21 -14.99 -33.09
CA ALA A 432 12.87 -14.41 -33.20
C ALA A 432 12.47 -14.11 -34.66
N LYS A 433 13.43 -14.03 -35.59
CA LYS A 433 13.18 -13.83 -37.03
C LYS A 433 12.80 -15.13 -37.74
N GLU A 434 13.09 -16.27 -37.13
CA GLU A 434 12.73 -17.62 -37.59
C GLU A 434 11.31 -18.04 -37.16
N LEU A 435 10.57 -17.14 -36.48
CA LEU A 435 9.24 -17.40 -35.96
C LEU A 435 8.18 -16.59 -36.71
N VAL A 436 7.08 -17.26 -37.03
CA VAL A 436 5.81 -16.61 -37.38
C VAL A 436 5.20 -16.11 -36.08
N ARG A 437 4.76 -14.85 -36.07
CA ARG A 437 4.26 -14.16 -34.88
C ARG A 437 2.78 -13.85 -35.01
N PHE A 438 2.05 -14.16 -33.95
CA PHE A 438 0.65 -13.78 -33.77
C PHE A 438 0.49 -13.06 -32.43
N TYR A 439 -0.48 -12.16 -32.37
CA TYR A 439 -0.94 -11.50 -31.16
C TYR A 439 -2.19 -12.21 -30.64
N PHE A 440 -2.38 -12.24 -29.32
CA PHE A 440 -3.64 -12.77 -28.75
C PHE A 440 -4.82 -11.84 -28.97
N ARG A 441 -4.58 -10.54 -29.21
CA ARG A 441 -5.62 -9.56 -29.51
C ARG A 441 -5.14 -8.54 -30.56
N PRO A 442 -6.05 -7.96 -31.35
CA PRO A 442 -5.74 -6.79 -32.16
C PRO A 442 -5.58 -5.55 -31.26
N LEU A 443 -5.24 -4.40 -31.87
CA LEU A 443 -5.01 -3.14 -31.18
C LEU A 443 -3.91 -3.27 -30.14
N THR A 444 -2.88 -4.08 -30.39
CA THR A 444 -1.70 -4.03 -29.51
C THR A 444 -1.04 -2.67 -29.66
N PRO A 445 -0.31 -2.21 -28.65
CA PRO A 445 0.30 -0.90 -28.73
C PRO A 445 1.21 -0.80 -29.98
N THR A 446 2.04 -1.81 -30.26
CA THR A 446 2.97 -1.79 -31.40
C THR A 446 2.23 -1.81 -32.74
N GLN A 447 1.12 -2.54 -32.81
CA GLN A 447 0.26 -2.59 -33.99
C GLN A 447 -0.32 -1.21 -34.33
N ARG A 448 -0.85 -0.49 -33.32
CA ARG A 448 -1.44 0.85 -33.49
C ARG A 448 -0.43 1.90 -33.97
N CYS A 449 0.86 1.74 -33.68
CA CYS A 449 1.91 2.61 -34.22
C CYS A 449 2.18 2.41 -35.72
N ASN A 450 1.92 1.21 -36.25
CA ASN A 450 2.37 0.80 -37.58
C ASN A 450 1.24 0.77 -38.61
N GLU A 451 -0.02 0.78 -38.18
CA GLU A 451 -1.19 0.86 -39.07
C GLU A 451 -1.27 2.22 -39.78
N ASN A 452 -1.73 2.19 -41.03
CA ASN A 452 -1.94 3.34 -41.91
C ASN A 452 -0.65 4.11 -42.20
N LEU A 453 -0.74 5.43 -42.30
CA LEU A 453 0.42 6.30 -42.52
C LEU A 453 1.17 6.61 -41.20
N GLY A 454 0.86 5.91 -40.11
CA GLY A 454 1.28 6.29 -38.76
C GLY A 454 0.52 7.54 -38.26
N SER A 455 0.56 7.82 -36.95
CA SER A 455 0.03 9.09 -36.47
C SER A 455 0.99 10.24 -36.84
N PRO A 456 0.49 11.42 -37.26
CA PRO A 456 1.35 12.57 -37.60
C PRO A 456 2.33 12.94 -36.47
N GLU A 457 1.87 12.82 -35.22
CA GLU A 457 2.67 13.07 -34.01
C GLU A 457 3.78 12.03 -33.80
N LEU A 458 3.54 10.76 -34.14
CA LEU A 458 4.52 9.69 -34.05
C LEU A 458 5.58 9.79 -35.17
N MET A 459 5.20 10.27 -36.36
CA MET A 459 6.14 10.57 -37.46
C MET A 459 7.11 11.70 -37.08
N GLN A 460 6.61 12.74 -36.41
CA GLN A 460 7.40 13.90 -35.98
C GLN A 460 8.40 13.55 -34.85
N ARG A 461 8.02 12.62 -33.95
CA ARG A 461 8.81 12.24 -32.76
C ARG A 461 9.86 11.14 -33.02
N PHE A 462 9.65 10.25 -34.00
CA PHE A 462 10.49 9.06 -34.19
C PHE A 462 11.07 8.87 -35.60
N GLY A 463 10.85 9.82 -36.53
CA GLY A 463 11.36 9.76 -37.92
C GLY A 463 10.69 8.67 -38.77
N ASN A 464 11.35 8.25 -39.86
CA ASN A 464 10.87 7.21 -40.79
C ASN A 464 10.74 5.83 -40.11
N LYS A 465 9.61 5.58 -39.45
CA LYS A 465 9.13 4.25 -39.06
C LYS A 465 8.20 3.67 -40.15
N PRO A 466 7.97 2.34 -40.17
CA PRO A 466 7.24 1.67 -41.23
C PRO A 466 5.76 1.99 -41.10
N MET A 467 5.22 2.41 -42.22
CA MET A 467 3.81 2.58 -42.43
C MET A 467 3.30 1.30 -43.05
N CYS A 468 2.14 0.82 -42.62
CA CYS A 468 1.37 -0.20 -43.31
C CYS A 468 0.09 0.45 -43.83
N PRO A 469 0.14 1.06 -45.03
CA PRO A 469 -0.94 1.94 -45.51
C PRO A 469 -2.27 1.21 -45.69
N VAL A 470 -2.23 -0.07 -46.03
CA VAL A 470 -3.42 -0.93 -46.17
C VAL A 470 -3.21 -2.19 -45.35
N PRO A 471 -3.61 -2.17 -44.07
CA PRO A 471 -3.41 -3.28 -43.16
C PRO A 471 -4.43 -4.41 -43.40
N VAL A 472 -3.96 -5.66 -43.43
CA VAL A 472 -4.79 -6.86 -43.47
C VAL A 472 -4.53 -7.70 -42.23
N PHE A 473 -5.60 -8.06 -41.52
CA PHE A 473 -5.55 -8.88 -40.32
C PHE A 473 -6.07 -10.28 -40.60
N PHE A 474 -5.27 -11.27 -40.23
CA PHE A 474 -5.66 -12.67 -40.19
C PHE A 474 -6.04 -13.01 -38.75
N ARG A 475 -7.27 -13.42 -38.52
CA ARG A 475 -7.73 -14.04 -37.26
C ARG A 475 -7.80 -15.54 -37.48
N VAL A 476 -7.08 -16.31 -36.67
CA VAL A 476 -7.01 -17.76 -36.77
C VAL A 476 -7.55 -18.40 -35.49
N ASN A 477 -8.36 -19.45 -35.62
CA ASN A 477 -8.86 -20.21 -34.48
C ASN A 477 -7.70 -20.92 -33.76
N LEU A 478 -7.49 -20.59 -32.49
CA LEU A 478 -6.35 -21.11 -31.73
C LEU A 478 -6.50 -22.61 -31.41
N ARG A 479 -7.72 -23.10 -31.20
CA ARG A 479 -7.97 -24.52 -30.92
C ARG A 479 -7.68 -25.37 -32.15
N SER A 480 -8.15 -24.95 -33.33
CA SER A 480 -7.85 -25.63 -34.60
C SER A 480 -6.35 -25.64 -34.86
N LEU A 481 -5.67 -24.52 -34.60
CA LEU A 481 -4.23 -24.38 -34.76
C LEU A 481 -3.44 -25.30 -33.83
N LEU A 482 -3.79 -25.37 -32.54
CA LEU A 482 -3.14 -26.27 -31.58
C LEU A 482 -3.50 -27.76 -31.79
N SER A 483 -4.48 -28.05 -32.64
CA SER A 483 -4.86 -29.43 -33.01
C SER A 483 -4.06 -29.97 -34.20
N ILE A 484 -3.21 -29.15 -34.83
CA ILE A 484 -2.33 -29.58 -35.92
C ILE A 484 -1.24 -30.49 -35.36
N ASP A 485 -1.16 -31.72 -35.90
CA ASP A 485 -0.16 -32.69 -35.51
C ASP A 485 1.27 -32.15 -35.73
N ASN A 486 2.12 -32.30 -34.71
CA ASN A 486 3.53 -31.90 -34.72
C ASN A 486 3.77 -30.39 -34.94
N LEU A 487 2.78 -29.53 -34.69
CA LEU A 487 2.98 -28.09 -34.76
C LEU A 487 3.99 -27.63 -33.70
N ARG A 488 5.07 -26.99 -34.14
CA ARG A 488 6.06 -26.40 -33.25
C ARG A 488 5.68 -24.98 -32.88
N TRP A 489 5.00 -24.84 -31.75
CA TRP A 489 4.53 -23.56 -31.24
C TRP A 489 5.26 -23.14 -29.96
N LYS A 490 5.22 -21.84 -29.65
CA LYS A 490 5.73 -21.22 -28.41
C LYS A 490 4.85 -20.04 -28.03
N VAL A 491 4.97 -19.56 -26.79
CA VAL A 491 4.44 -18.25 -26.37
C VAL A 491 5.54 -17.38 -25.81
N SER A 492 5.45 -16.07 -26.01
CA SER A 492 6.37 -15.11 -25.39
C SER A 492 5.77 -14.43 -24.18
N LEU A 493 6.62 -14.12 -23.19
CA LEU A 493 6.26 -13.37 -21.99
C LEU A 493 6.46 -11.86 -22.19
N GLY A 494 5.75 -11.31 -23.19
CA GLY A 494 5.85 -9.93 -23.64
C GLY A 494 6.49 -9.79 -25.03
N ASN A 495 6.97 -8.59 -25.34
CA ASN A 495 7.36 -8.19 -26.70
C ASN A 495 8.65 -8.87 -27.17
N LEU A 496 8.60 -9.59 -28.29
CA LEU A 496 9.75 -10.30 -28.84
C LEU A 496 10.87 -9.38 -29.39
N ALA A 497 10.63 -8.08 -29.50
CA ALA A 497 11.67 -7.09 -29.83
C ALA A 497 12.62 -6.81 -28.65
N SER A 498 12.21 -7.10 -27.41
CA SER A 498 13.07 -6.98 -26.24
C SER A 498 14.05 -8.17 -26.20
N PRO A 499 15.35 -7.93 -25.95
CA PRO A 499 16.29 -9.03 -25.78
C PRO A 499 15.98 -9.85 -24.52
N HIS A 500 15.31 -9.32 -23.50
CA HIS A 500 15.08 -10.08 -22.26
C HIS A 500 13.83 -10.95 -22.28
N THR A 501 13.05 -10.93 -23.36
CA THR A 501 11.81 -11.70 -23.47
C THR A 501 12.10 -13.20 -23.54
N GLU A 502 11.59 -13.92 -22.56
CA GLU A 502 11.52 -15.38 -22.55
C GLU A 502 10.37 -15.86 -23.44
N PHE A 503 10.59 -16.94 -24.17
CA PHE A 503 9.55 -17.59 -24.98
C PHE A 503 9.84 -19.08 -25.16
N ASP A 504 8.84 -19.92 -24.93
CA ASP A 504 8.89 -21.38 -25.13
C ASP A 504 7.45 -21.95 -25.08
N CYS A 505 7.29 -23.27 -25.22
CA CYS A 505 6.06 -24.02 -24.93
C CYS A 505 6.20 -24.96 -23.72
N THR A 506 7.20 -24.72 -22.86
CA THR A 506 7.35 -25.50 -21.63
C THR A 506 6.25 -25.13 -20.62
N PRO A 507 5.82 -26.08 -19.76
CA PRO A 507 4.85 -25.80 -18.71
C PRO A 507 5.27 -24.63 -17.81
N GLU A 508 6.57 -24.48 -17.53
CA GLU A 508 7.10 -23.40 -16.71
C GLU A 508 6.91 -22.02 -17.35
N ILE A 509 7.06 -21.90 -18.67
CA ILE A 509 6.84 -20.63 -19.37
C ILE A 509 5.34 -20.34 -19.46
N VAL A 510 4.52 -21.33 -19.83
CA VAL A 510 3.06 -21.13 -19.95
C VAL A 510 2.43 -20.78 -18.60
N ARG A 511 2.90 -21.33 -17.48
CA ARG A 511 2.43 -20.95 -16.14
C ARG A 511 2.77 -19.52 -15.73
N LYS A 512 3.74 -18.89 -16.40
CA LYS A 512 4.11 -17.48 -16.16
C LYS A 512 3.42 -16.51 -17.13
N PHE A 513 2.59 -17.02 -18.04
CA PHE A 513 1.81 -16.21 -18.96
C PHE A 513 0.73 -15.42 -18.21
N ASP A 514 0.53 -14.15 -18.53
CA ASP A 514 -0.46 -13.29 -17.85
C ASP A 514 -1.86 -13.44 -18.45
N PHE A 515 -2.52 -14.57 -18.16
CA PHE A 515 -3.85 -14.88 -18.69
C PHE A 515 -4.89 -13.83 -18.34
N HIS A 516 -4.85 -13.31 -17.10
CA HIS A 516 -5.86 -12.38 -16.61
C HIS A 516 -5.84 -11.03 -17.33
N TYR A 517 -4.67 -10.60 -17.81
CA TYR A 517 -4.51 -9.29 -18.45
C TYR A 517 -4.21 -9.31 -19.95
N VAL A 518 -4.00 -10.48 -20.58
CA VAL A 518 -3.69 -10.56 -22.03
C VAL A 518 -4.79 -9.94 -22.90
N TYR A 519 -6.04 -10.03 -22.45
CA TYR A 519 -7.22 -9.44 -23.09
C TYR A 519 -7.71 -8.16 -22.42
N ALA A 520 -7.01 -7.69 -21.38
CA ALA A 520 -7.42 -6.52 -20.63
C ALA A 520 -7.12 -5.22 -21.37
N ASP A 521 -7.62 -4.14 -20.78
CA ASP A 521 -7.50 -2.80 -21.31
C ASP A 521 -6.06 -2.27 -21.30
N LEU A 522 -5.65 -1.67 -22.42
CA LEU A 522 -4.33 -1.05 -22.61
C LEU A 522 -4.11 0.23 -21.80
N ARG A 523 -5.13 0.71 -21.08
CA ARG A 523 -4.99 1.85 -20.17
C ARG A 523 -4.14 1.52 -18.93
N THR A 524 -4.13 0.26 -18.51
CA THR A 524 -3.35 -0.21 -17.36
C THR A 524 -1.93 -0.61 -17.77
N GLU A 525 -0.92 -0.38 -16.92
CA GLU A 525 0.46 -0.78 -17.25
C GLU A 525 0.60 -2.29 -17.43
N ARG A 526 -0.09 -3.07 -16.59
CA ARG A 526 -0.11 -4.54 -16.69
C ARG A 526 -0.81 -5.00 -17.97
N GLY A 527 -1.94 -4.40 -18.34
CA GLY A 527 -2.62 -4.69 -19.61
C GLY A 527 -1.77 -4.35 -20.84
N LYS A 528 -1.01 -3.25 -20.82
CA LYS A 528 -0.04 -2.93 -21.89
C LYS A 528 1.05 -3.99 -22.01
N TYR A 529 1.62 -4.42 -20.88
CA TYR A 529 2.61 -5.48 -20.86
C TYR A 529 2.02 -6.80 -21.35
N ALA A 530 0.89 -7.21 -20.78
CA ALA A 530 0.22 -8.47 -21.07
C ALA A 530 -0.23 -8.57 -22.53
N SER A 531 -0.76 -7.49 -23.11
CA SER A 531 -1.17 -7.44 -24.52
C SER A 531 -0.05 -7.65 -25.53
N GLN A 532 1.21 -7.53 -25.10
CA GLN A 532 2.39 -7.76 -25.94
C GLN A 532 2.88 -9.21 -25.89
N HIS A 533 2.20 -10.11 -25.16
CA HIS A 533 2.46 -11.54 -25.30
C HIS A 533 2.08 -11.98 -26.72
N GLU A 534 2.88 -12.89 -27.27
CA GLU A 534 2.73 -13.34 -28.65
C GLU A 534 2.66 -14.86 -28.69
N PHE A 535 1.86 -15.37 -29.61
CA PHE A 535 1.84 -16.78 -30.00
C PHE A 535 2.76 -16.95 -31.20
N LEU A 536 3.60 -17.98 -31.17
CA LEU A 536 4.74 -18.14 -32.07
C LEU A 536 4.71 -19.51 -32.72
N ILE A 537 5.00 -19.59 -34.02
CA ILE A 537 5.15 -20.85 -34.75
C ILE A 537 6.53 -20.86 -35.42
N GLU A 538 7.25 -21.97 -35.30
CA GLU A 538 8.55 -22.11 -35.96
C GLU A 538 8.39 -22.19 -37.48
N SER A 539 9.26 -21.48 -38.21
CA SER A 539 9.40 -21.57 -39.66
C SER A 539 8.22 -21.06 -40.50
N GLU A 540 7.07 -21.73 -40.49
CA GLU A 540 5.91 -21.39 -41.31
C GLU A 540 4.64 -22.06 -40.78
N LEU A 541 3.48 -21.47 -41.08
CA LEU A 541 2.17 -22.07 -40.92
C LEU A 541 1.57 -22.34 -42.30
N ASP A 542 1.25 -23.59 -42.56
CA ASP A 542 0.57 -24.04 -43.78
C ASP A 542 -0.95 -24.01 -43.56
N PHE A 543 -1.66 -23.19 -44.33
CA PHE A 543 -3.11 -23.03 -44.23
C PHE A 543 -3.86 -24.21 -44.83
N ASP A 544 -3.21 -25.12 -45.56
CA ASP A 544 -3.83 -26.39 -45.99
C ASP A 544 -4.07 -27.35 -44.82
N LEU A 545 -3.44 -27.10 -43.67
CA LEU A 545 -3.65 -27.86 -42.42
C LEU A 545 -4.86 -27.34 -41.61
N LEU A 546 -5.51 -26.28 -42.07
CA LEU A 546 -6.65 -25.65 -41.41
C LEU A 546 -7.86 -25.61 -42.36
N ASN A 547 -9.07 -25.55 -41.81
CA ASN A 547 -10.23 -25.27 -42.64
C ASN A 547 -10.27 -23.77 -42.95
N ASP A 548 -10.77 -23.40 -44.12
CA ASP A 548 -10.92 -21.97 -44.48
C ASP A 548 -11.82 -21.22 -43.49
N SER A 549 -12.78 -21.91 -42.83
CA SER A 549 -13.61 -21.33 -41.77
C SER A 549 -12.87 -21.00 -40.47
N ASP A 550 -11.69 -21.59 -40.24
CA ASP A 550 -10.84 -21.29 -39.09
C ASP A 550 -10.06 -19.98 -39.27
N ILE A 551 -10.08 -19.41 -40.48
CA ILE A 551 -9.35 -18.21 -40.85
C ILE A 551 -10.35 -17.13 -41.27
N THR A 552 -10.34 -16.00 -40.56
CA THR A 552 -11.14 -14.83 -40.89
C THR A 552 -10.22 -13.66 -41.19
N LEU A 553 -10.54 -12.89 -42.22
CA LEU A 553 -9.80 -11.71 -42.62
C LEU A 553 -10.54 -10.44 -42.20
N PHE A 554 -9.77 -9.44 -41.75
CA PHE A 554 -10.29 -8.10 -41.46
C PHE A 554 -9.48 -7.03 -42.18
N VAL A 555 -10.19 -6.02 -42.67
CA VAL A 555 -9.65 -4.81 -43.30
C VAL A 555 -10.36 -3.59 -42.73
N GLN A 556 -9.76 -2.42 -42.86
CA GLN A 556 -10.28 -1.20 -42.22
C GLN A 556 -11.49 -0.60 -42.93
N ASP A 557 -11.51 -0.66 -44.25
CA ASP A 557 -12.54 -0.01 -45.04
C ASP A 557 -12.86 -0.79 -46.32
N GLU A 558 -13.88 -0.30 -47.01
CA GLU A 558 -14.37 -0.87 -48.26
C GLU A 558 -13.33 -0.80 -49.40
N ASN A 559 -12.45 0.21 -49.40
CA ASN A 559 -11.40 0.33 -50.41
C ASN A 559 -10.33 -0.74 -50.22
N ALA A 560 -9.92 -1.00 -48.98
CA ALA A 560 -9.01 -2.07 -48.63
C ALA A 560 -9.61 -3.44 -48.97
N ARG A 561 -10.92 -3.63 -48.72
CA ARG A 561 -11.67 -4.83 -49.11
C ARG A 561 -11.61 -5.07 -50.61
N MET A 562 -12.01 -4.07 -51.40
CA MET A 562 -11.98 -4.13 -52.86
C MET A 562 -10.57 -4.39 -53.39
N SER A 563 -9.58 -3.70 -52.82
CA SER A 563 -8.17 -3.85 -53.21
C SER A 563 -7.71 -5.29 -53.01
N LEU A 564 -7.98 -5.88 -51.84
CA LEU A 564 -7.62 -7.28 -51.56
C LEU A 564 -8.35 -8.26 -52.48
N THR A 565 -9.66 -8.12 -52.63
CA THR A 565 -10.45 -9.04 -53.45
C THR A 565 -10.13 -8.97 -54.94
N SER A 566 -9.68 -7.81 -55.44
CA SER A 566 -9.32 -7.63 -56.86
C SER A 566 -8.16 -8.51 -57.33
N PHE A 567 -7.36 -9.06 -56.40
CA PHE A 567 -6.24 -9.95 -56.73
C PHE A 567 -6.64 -11.42 -56.91
N PHE A 568 -7.92 -11.76 -56.74
CA PHE A 568 -8.44 -13.14 -56.76
C PHE A 568 -9.73 -13.24 -57.59
N ASP A 569 -9.80 -14.23 -58.46
CA ASP A 569 -11.02 -14.51 -59.24
C ASP A 569 -12.12 -15.13 -58.36
N THR A 570 -11.74 -15.94 -57.37
CA THR A 570 -12.61 -16.52 -56.36
C THR A 570 -12.01 -16.31 -54.97
N PHE A 571 -12.83 -15.82 -54.04
CA PHE A 571 -12.40 -15.51 -52.67
C PHE A 571 -13.08 -16.46 -51.68
N HIS A 572 -12.29 -17.33 -51.03
CA HIS A 572 -12.79 -18.44 -50.22
C HIS A 572 -12.83 -18.17 -48.71
N TYR A 573 -12.29 -17.03 -48.27
CA TYR A 573 -12.21 -16.67 -46.85
C TYR A 573 -13.33 -15.71 -46.45
N SER A 574 -13.76 -15.79 -45.18
CA SER A 574 -14.63 -14.77 -44.61
C SER A 574 -13.86 -13.46 -44.45
N LEU A 575 -14.36 -12.38 -45.04
CA LEU A 575 -13.73 -11.05 -45.02
C LEU A 575 -14.70 -10.03 -44.45
N HIS A 576 -14.28 -9.37 -43.37
CA HIS A 576 -15.08 -8.34 -42.69
C HIS A 576 -14.35 -6.99 -42.69
N ILE A 577 -15.14 -5.94 -42.55
CA ILE A 577 -14.64 -4.58 -42.30
C ILE A 577 -14.75 -4.34 -40.80
N ASP A 578 -13.63 -4.01 -40.16
CA ASP A 578 -13.55 -3.61 -38.75
C ASP A 578 -12.83 -2.24 -38.71
N PRO A 579 -13.58 -1.15 -38.48
CA PRO A 579 -13.11 0.23 -38.68
C PRO A 579 -12.11 0.74 -37.65
#